data_AF-A0A6I6IQE7-F1
#
_entry.id   AF-A0A6I6IQE7-F1
#
_cell.length_a   1.000
_cell.length_b   1.000
_cell.length_c   1.000
_cell.angle_alpha   90.00
_cell.angle_beta   90.00
_cell.angle_gamma   90.00
#
_symmetry.space_group_name_H-M   'P 1'
#
loop_
_entity.id
_entity.type
_entity.pdbx_description
1 polymer ?
#
loop_
_entity_poly.entity_id
_entity_poly.type
_entity_poly.pdbx_seq_one_letter_code
_entity_poly.pdbx_strand_id
1 'polypeptide(L)'
;MQSQADAFDAPLDGLNWTDWLSRMGGMIGDAGFVEPLGAAHAAVFRAKGPVLLVSFENHDRVEEDSPKAHPMGWPLVKALGWSHLSLLSNGDTWFRDGQVYGFFDRLIDDGFFDEFERVIFYGAGPCGYAAAAFSVAAPGARVLAIQPQATLDPRIAEWDDRYLAQRRVAFDDRYGYAPDMLDAAKDAVVLYDPEIELDAMHAALFTRPNVMKFRMRHLGPRLEISLDRMQIMLRILAQLSAGKLTRLNLARLYRARRTDPAYQFSLLKHTTRDERHLLTMRLARAVLAQRNAPPFRKALNRAESILMQDQAASEAV
;
A
#
# COMPACT_ATOMS: atom_id res chain seq x y z
N MET A 1 13.67 17.17 -31.61
CA MET A 1 12.88 17.76 -30.51
C MET A 1 12.05 16.63 -29.92
N GLN A 2 12.56 15.95 -28.89
CA GLN A 2 11.80 14.94 -28.16
C GLN A 2 10.68 15.68 -27.42
N SER A 3 9.43 15.23 -27.52
CA SER A 3 8.33 15.95 -26.86
C SER A 3 8.53 15.87 -25.34
N GLN A 4 8.08 16.87 -24.60
CA GLN A 4 8.16 16.89 -23.13
C GLN A 4 7.43 15.67 -22.51
N ALA A 5 6.48 15.08 -23.25
CA ALA A 5 5.82 13.83 -22.90
C ALA A 5 6.74 12.59 -23.05
N ASP A 6 7.63 12.56 -24.05
CA ASP A 6 8.59 11.47 -24.24
C ASP A 6 9.67 11.44 -23.15
N ALA A 7 10.08 12.62 -22.66
CA ALA A 7 11.05 12.73 -21.57
C ALA A 7 10.51 12.18 -20.24
N PHE A 8 9.22 12.39 -19.96
CA PHE A 8 8.54 11.93 -18.74
C PHE A 8 8.32 10.40 -18.69
N ASP A 9 8.60 9.71 -19.79
CA ASP A 9 8.42 8.27 -19.95
C ASP A 9 9.72 7.47 -19.97
N ALA A 10 10.87 8.14 -19.84
CA ALA A 10 12.19 7.50 -19.85
C ALA A 10 12.37 6.53 -18.66
N PRO A 11 12.94 5.33 -18.88
CA PRO A 11 13.24 4.39 -17.80
C PRO A 11 14.29 4.94 -16.83
N LEU A 12 14.22 4.49 -15.58
CA LEU A 12 15.14 4.84 -14.50
C LEU A 12 15.81 3.61 -13.86
N ASP A 13 15.51 2.40 -14.34
CA ASP A 13 16.04 1.16 -13.78
C ASP A 13 17.56 1.04 -13.96
N GLY A 14 18.23 0.45 -12.97
CA GLY A 14 19.67 0.19 -12.99
C GLY A 14 20.55 1.42 -12.75
N LEU A 15 19.96 2.57 -12.39
CA LEU A 15 20.70 3.76 -11.95
C LEU A 15 20.99 3.67 -10.45
N ASN A 16 22.13 4.18 -10.01
CA ASN A 16 22.32 4.37 -8.56
C ASN A 16 21.46 5.55 -8.06
N TRP A 17 21.24 5.63 -6.74
CA TRP A 17 20.43 6.66 -6.10
C TRP A 17 20.68 8.09 -6.61
N THR A 18 21.94 8.51 -6.72
CA THR A 18 22.30 9.87 -7.15
C THR A 18 21.94 10.11 -8.61
N ASP A 19 22.27 9.16 -9.49
CA ASP A 19 21.96 9.24 -10.92
C ASP A 19 20.45 9.16 -11.17
N TRP A 20 19.74 8.34 -10.39
CA TRP A 20 18.29 8.23 -10.40
C TRP A 20 17.62 9.57 -10.07
N LEU A 21 18.05 10.23 -8.99
CA LEU A 21 17.54 11.56 -8.59
C LEU A 21 17.87 12.63 -9.63
N SER A 22 19.09 12.64 -10.16
CA SER A 22 19.50 13.58 -11.21
C SER A 22 18.64 13.43 -12.47
N ARG A 23 18.43 12.19 -12.91
CA ARG A 23 17.58 11.87 -14.07
C ARG A 23 16.12 12.27 -13.82
N MET A 24 15.60 12.01 -12.63
CA MET A 24 14.27 12.45 -12.21
C MET A 24 14.14 13.97 -12.24
N GLY A 25 15.14 14.71 -11.77
CA GLY A 25 15.17 16.18 -11.85
C GLY A 25 15.06 16.66 -13.29
N GLY A 26 15.80 16.05 -14.22
CA GLY A 26 15.70 16.36 -15.65
C GLY A 26 14.33 16.03 -16.26
N MET A 27 13.66 14.96 -15.78
CA MET A 27 12.32 14.58 -16.24
C MET A 27 11.21 15.51 -15.70
N ILE A 28 11.39 16.05 -14.51
CA ILE A 28 10.46 16.99 -13.87
C ILE A 28 10.62 18.39 -14.48
N GLY A 29 11.86 18.83 -14.67
CA GLY A 29 12.18 20.15 -15.20
C GLY A 29 11.49 21.27 -14.40
N ASP A 30 10.98 22.28 -15.10
CA ASP A 30 10.34 23.45 -14.46
C ASP A 30 8.96 23.16 -13.86
N ALA A 31 8.45 21.92 -13.99
CA ALA A 31 7.14 21.55 -13.47
C ALA A 31 7.15 21.14 -11.98
N GLY A 32 8.30 21.23 -11.29
CA GLY A 32 8.43 20.85 -9.90
C GLY A 32 9.88 20.82 -9.43
N PHE A 33 10.21 19.94 -8.48
CA PHE A 33 11.55 19.87 -7.91
C PHE A 33 11.95 18.45 -7.50
N VAL A 34 13.25 18.25 -7.35
CA VAL A 34 13.86 17.13 -6.63
C VAL A 34 14.75 17.71 -5.54
N GLU A 35 14.43 17.44 -4.29
CA GLU A 35 15.16 17.95 -3.12
C GLU A 35 15.72 16.78 -2.31
N PRO A 36 17.05 16.59 -2.26
CA PRO A 36 17.66 15.65 -1.33
C PRO A 36 17.40 16.05 0.12
N LEU A 37 16.94 15.11 0.93
CA LEU A 37 16.63 15.30 2.35
C LEU A 37 17.62 14.47 3.19
N GLY A 38 18.86 14.98 3.29
CA GLY A 38 19.95 14.21 3.88
C GLY A 38 20.50 13.15 2.93
N ALA A 39 21.14 12.11 3.48
CA ALA A 39 21.85 11.09 2.69
C ALA A 39 20.93 9.96 2.16
N ALA A 40 19.80 9.73 2.82
CA ALA A 40 18.96 8.56 2.61
C ALA A 40 17.51 8.90 2.20
N HIS A 41 17.20 10.17 1.92
CA HIS A 41 15.85 10.57 1.53
C HIS A 41 15.86 11.63 0.43
N ALA A 42 14.76 11.71 -0.30
CA ALA A 42 14.50 12.79 -1.24
C ALA A 42 13.00 13.08 -1.34
N ALA A 43 12.66 14.34 -1.56
CA ALA A 43 11.34 14.76 -1.99
C ALA A 43 11.35 15.01 -3.51
N VAL A 44 10.39 14.42 -4.20
CA VAL A 44 10.24 14.53 -5.65
C VAL A 44 8.84 15.05 -5.91
N PHE A 45 8.74 16.31 -6.32
CA PHE A 45 7.48 16.98 -6.56
C PHE A 45 7.27 17.28 -8.04
N ARG A 46 6.06 17.05 -8.52
CA ARG A 46 5.58 17.52 -9.82
C ARG A 46 4.20 18.13 -9.70
N ALA A 47 4.09 19.41 -10.06
CA ALA A 47 2.84 20.13 -10.19
C ALA A 47 2.15 19.79 -11.51
N LYS A 48 0.83 19.59 -11.48
CA LYS A 48 0.01 19.42 -12.68
C LYS A 48 -1.45 19.84 -12.51
N GLY A 49 -2.03 19.64 -11.33
CA GLY A 49 -3.45 19.93 -11.10
C GLY A 49 -3.83 20.01 -9.62
N PRO A 50 -5.13 20.18 -9.32
CA PRO A 50 -5.62 20.58 -8.00
C PRO A 50 -5.67 19.44 -6.96
N VAL A 51 -5.40 18.19 -7.39
CA VAL A 51 -5.32 17.04 -6.49
C VAL A 51 -3.85 16.70 -6.29
N LEU A 52 -3.38 16.76 -5.05
CA LEU A 52 -2.05 16.33 -4.64
C LEU A 52 -2.12 14.91 -4.08
N LEU A 53 -1.35 14.00 -4.68
CA LEU A 53 -0.96 12.77 -4.02
C LEU A 53 0.38 13.02 -3.31
N VAL A 54 0.46 12.68 -2.03
CA VAL A 54 1.69 12.56 -1.25
C VAL A 54 1.93 11.07 -1.03
N SER A 55 2.93 10.48 -1.66
CA SER A 55 3.29 9.07 -1.44
C SER A 55 4.58 8.97 -0.63
N PHE A 56 4.65 7.95 0.20
CA PHE A 56 5.89 7.50 0.82
C PHE A 56 6.30 6.20 0.14
N GLU A 57 7.56 6.13 -0.29
CA GLU A 57 8.06 5.04 -1.12
C GLU A 57 9.49 4.67 -0.72
N ASN A 58 9.82 3.38 -0.73
CA ASN A 58 11.19 2.91 -0.59
C ASN A 58 11.77 2.72 -2.00
N HIS A 59 12.95 3.29 -2.25
CA HIS A 59 13.58 3.30 -3.57
C HIS A 59 13.83 1.88 -4.11
N ASP A 60 14.37 0.97 -3.28
CA ASP A 60 14.63 -0.42 -3.69
C ASP A 60 13.32 -1.09 -4.16
N ARG A 61 12.21 -0.80 -3.48
CA ARG A 61 10.89 -1.34 -3.86
C ARG A 61 10.34 -0.69 -5.13
N VAL A 62 10.58 0.60 -5.34
CA VAL A 62 10.24 1.28 -6.60
C VAL A 62 10.98 0.63 -7.76
N GLU A 63 12.27 0.30 -7.60
CA GLU A 63 13.03 -0.41 -8.63
C GLU A 63 12.54 -1.84 -8.86
N GLU A 64 12.17 -2.57 -7.80
CA GLU A 64 11.67 -3.94 -7.91
C GLU A 64 10.27 -4.03 -8.55
N ASP A 65 9.35 -3.15 -8.15
CA ASP A 65 7.92 -3.29 -8.45
C ASP A 65 7.48 -2.46 -9.67
N SER A 66 8.24 -1.43 -10.07
CA SER A 66 7.91 -0.55 -11.19
C SER A 66 8.73 -0.91 -12.44
N PRO A 67 8.09 -1.27 -13.59
CA PRO A 67 8.82 -1.63 -14.81
C PRO A 67 9.74 -0.55 -15.39
N LYS A 68 9.58 0.71 -14.96
CA LYS A 68 10.43 1.84 -15.36
C LYS A 68 11.14 2.49 -14.16
N ALA A 69 11.07 1.86 -12.98
CA ALA A 69 11.51 2.43 -11.70
C ALA A 69 10.91 3.84 -11.43
N HIS A 70 9.68 4.08 -11.88
CA HIS A 70 8.94 5.34 -11.64
C HIS A 70 8.19 5.28 -10.33
N PRO A 71 8.09 6.42 -9.59
CA PRO A 71 7.23 6.52 -8.42
C PRO A 71 5.78 6.13 -8.73
N MET A 72 5.10 5.51 -7.78
CA MET A 72 3.79 4.88 -7.97
C MET A 72 2.69 5.86 -8.40
N GLY A 73 2.85 7.15 -8.09
CA GLY A 73 1.91 8.21 -8.45
C GLY A 73 1.98 8.66 -9.91
N TRP A 74 3.06 8.35 -10.64
CA TRP A 74 3.25 8.80 -12.03
C TRP A 74 2.09 8.44 -12.97
N PRO A 75 1.51 7.22 -12.94
CA PRO A 75 0.32 6.89 -13.71
C PRO A 75 -0.87 7.81 -13.43
N LEU A 76 -1.08 8.28 -12.20
CA LEU A 76 -2.17 9.20 -11.84
C LEU A 76 -1.90 10.61 -12.35
N VAL A 77 -0.65 11.04 -12.31
CA VAL A 77 -0.22 12.30 -12.94
C VAL A 77 -0.52 12.25 -14.45
N LYS A 78 -0.19 11.14 -15.13
CA LYS A 78 -0.45 10.97 -16.57
C LYS A 78 -1.95 10.90 -16.89
N ALA A 79 -2.67 10.02 -16.22
CA ALA A 79 -4.05 9.67 -16.57
C ALA A 79 -5.10 10.64 -16.02
N LEU A 80 -4.87 11.25 -14.84
CA LEU A 80 -5.84 12.08 -14.14
C LEU A 80 -5.40 13.53 -13.93
N GLY A 81 -4.17 13.88 -14.32
CA GLY A 81 -3.66 15.25 -14.17
C GLY A 81 -3.40 15.66 -12.73
N TRP A 82 -3.17 14.71 -11.82
CA TRP A 82 -2.85 15.00 -10.42
C TRP A 82 -1.44 15.59 -10.28
N SER A 83 -1.24 16.43 -9.28
CA SER A 83 0.08 16.74 -8.76
C SER A 83 0.56 15.61 -7.85
N HIS A 84 1.87 15.39 -7.79
CA HIS A 84 2.43 14.29 -7.00
C HIS A 84 3.70 14.72 -6.29
N LEU A 85 3.73 14.53 -4.97
CA LEU A 85 4.89 14.62 -4.10
C LEU A 85 5.24 13.21 -3.62
N SER A 86 6.35 12.65 -4.10
CA SER A 86 6.89 11.38 -3.63
C SER A 86 8.00 11.63 -2.62
N LEU A 87 7.84 11.12 -1.42
CA LEU A 87 8.88 11.06 -0.39
C LEU A 87 9.53 9.69 -0.49
N LEU A 88 10.80 9.68 -0.90
CA LEU A 88 11.57 8.48 -1.13
C LEU A 88 12.55 8.25 0.01
N SER A 89 12.69 7.00 0.42
CA SER A 89 13.79 6.55 1.28
C SER A 89 14.69 5.57 0.54
N ASN A 90 16.00 5.71 0.74
CA ASN A 90 16.99 4.71 0.41
C ASN A 90 17.22 3.83 1.65
N GLY A 91 16.66 2.61 1.62
CA GLY A 91 16.64 1.68 2.76
C GLY A 91 15.51 1.90 3.79
N ASP A 92 15.52 1.07 4.84
CA ASP A 92 14.46 0.99 5.88
C ASP A 92 14.61 2.05 6.98
N THR A 93 14.42 3.31 6.60
CA THR A 93 14.62 4.49 7.45
C THR A 93 13.39 4.89 8.26
N TRP A 94 12.20 4.38 7.90
CA TRP A 94 10.91 4.76 8.48
C TRP A 94 10.57 6.26 8.36
N PHE A 95 11.30 6.99 7.51
CA PHE A 95 11.20 8.45 7.37
C PHE A 95 11.43 9.18 8.71
N ARG A 96 12.20 8.57 9.62
CA ARG A 96 12.52 9.11 10.95
C ARG A 96 13.86 9.85 10.92
N ASP A 97 13.94 10.86 10.05
CA ASP A 97 15.12 11.73 9.90
C ASP A 97 14.71 13.21 10.08
N GLY A 98 15.56 13.97 10.77
CA GLY A 98 15.31 15.38 11.06
C GLY A 98 15.17 16.25 9.80
N GLN A 99 15.81 15.88 8.68
CA GLN A 99 15.66 16.60 7.41
C GLN A 99 14.29 16.37 6.77
N VAL A 100 13.71 15.16 6.94
CA VAL A 100 12.34 14.88 6.50
C VAL A 100 11.35 15.68 7.35
N TYR A 101 11.59 15.75 8.66
CA TYR A 101 10.77 16.55 9.57
C TYR A 101 10.79 18.04 9.21
N GLY A 102 11.99 18.61 9.04
CA GLY A 102 12.15 20.00 8.67
C GLY A 102 11.59 20.32 7.29
N PHE A 103 11.57 19.36 6.36
CA PHE A 103 10.89 19.52 5.08
C PHE A 103 9.38 19.69 5.26
N PHE A 104 8.72 18.83 6.03
CA PHE A 104 7.29 18.98 6.31
C PHE A 104 6.98 20.25 7.10
N ASP A 105 7.85 20.68 8.02
CA ASP A 105 7.69 21.99 8.69
C ASP A 105 7.67 23.14 7.70
N ARG A 106 8.63 23.17 6.75
CA ARG A 106 8.66 24.18 5.69
C ARG A 106 7.39 24.15 4.84
N LEU A 107 6.92 22.96 4.44
CA LEU A 107 5.67 22.85 3.66
C LEU A 107 4.46 23.40 4.42
N ILE A 108 4.42 23.23 5.75
CA ILE A 108 3.36 23.79 6.60
C ILE A 108 3.51 25.31 6.66
N ASP A 109 4.69 25.81 7.00
CA ASP A 109 4.97 27.24 7.18
C ASP A 109 4.72 28.05 5.89
N ASP A 110 5.05 27.47 4.74
CA ASP A 110 4.87 28.07 3.42
C ASP A 110 3.43 27.92 2.88
N GLY A 111 2.55 27.19 3.58
CA GLY A 111 1.18 26.95 3.13
C GLY A 111 1.07 26.09 1.87
N PHE A 112 2.07 25.25 1.58
CA PHE A 112 2.16 24.46 0.34
C PHE A 112 0.90 23.61 0.09
N PHE A 113 0.36 22.99 1.15
CA PHE A 113 -0.81 22.12 1.02
C PHE A 113 -2.11 22.89 0.70
N ASP A 114 -2.18 24.19 1.01
CA ASP A 114 -3.35 25.03 0.80
C ASP A 114 -3.56 25.38 -0.69
N GLU A 115 -2.53 25.18 -1.53
CA GLU A 115 -2.62 25.35 -2.99
C GLU A 115 -3.46 24.26 -3.67
N PHE A 116 -3.78 23.17 -2.97
CA PHE A 116 -4.49 22.03 -3.53
C PHE A 116 -5.90 21.89 -2.97
N GLU A 117 -6.87 21.65 -3.85
CA GLU A 117 -8.25 21.37 -3.42
C GLU A 117 -8.36 20.07 -2.60
N ARG A 118 -7.48 19.10 -2.87
CA ARG A 118 -7.48 17.79 -2.22
C ARG A 118 -6.07 17.26 -2.06
N VAL A 119 -5.72 16.90 -0.84
CA VAL A 119 -4.46 16.23 -0.51
C VAL A 119 -4.74 14.79 -0.07
N ILE A 120 -3.97 13.85 -0.61
CA ILE A 120 -4.11 12.41 -0.33
C ILE A 120 -2.75 11.86 0.07
N PHE A 121 -2.64 11.27 1.25
CA PHE A 121 -1.46 10.56 1.70
C PHE A 121 -1.58 9.06 1.40
N TYR A 122 -0.50 8.47 0.90
CA TYR A 122 -0.46 7.05 0.52
C TYR A 122 0.85 6.38 0.92
N GLY A 123 0.76 5.13 1.39
CA GLY A 123 1.93 4.26 1.50
C GLY A 123 1.56 2.85 1.99
N ALA A 124 2.51 1.92 1.85
CA ALA A 124 2.39 0.54 2.31
C ALA A 124 3.51 0.13 3.30
N GLY A 125 3.18 -0.69 4.31
CA GLY A 125 4.11 -1.14 5.34
C GLY A 125 4.73 0.04 6.11
N PRO A 126 6.07 0.15 6.19
CA PRO A 126 6.76 1.30 6.76
C PRO A 126 6.37 2.63 6.10
N CYS A 127 6.07 2.61 4.80
CA CYS A 127 5.59 3.79 4.09
C CYS A 127 4.12 4.10 4.44
N GLY A 128 3.33 3.08 4.79
CA GLY A 128 1.96 3.25 5.30
C GLY A 128 1.93 3.87 6.69
N TYR A 129 2.90 3.52 7.54
CA TYR A 129 3.19 4.24 8.78
C TYR A 129 3.46 5.72 8.48
N ALA A 130 4.41 6.02 7.58
CA ALA A 130 4.80 7.39 7.28
C ALA A 130 3.64 8.21 6.69
N ALA A 131 2.86 7.63 5.77
CA ALA A 131 1.69 8.27 5.19
C ALA A 131 0.67 8.69 6.26
N ALA A 132 0.40 7.84 7.25
CA ALA A 132 -0.47 8.19 8.36
C ALA A 132 0.18 9.21 9.31
N ALA A 133 1.45 9.00 9.68
CA ALA A 133 2.22 9.83 10.60
C ALA A 133 2.39 11.28 10.13
N PHE A 134 2.69 11.50 8.85
CA PHE A 134 2.93 12.84 8.30
C PHE A 134 1.66 13.52 7.78
N SER A 135 0.52 12.81 7.71
CA SER A 135 -0.73 13.40 7.22
C SER A 135 -1.24 14.59 8.06
N VAL A 136 -0.83 14.69 9.33
CA VAL A 136 -1.13 15.82 10.20
C VAL A 136 -0.59 17.16 9.66
N ALA A 137 0.43 17.12 8.79
CA ALA A 137 0.97 18.30 8.12
C ALA A 137 -0.01 18.94 7.13
N ALA A 138 -1.05 18.21 6.70
CA ALA A 138 -2.10 18.72 5.82
C ALA A 138 -3.48 18.41 6.44
N PRO A 139 -3.96 19.24 7.39
CA PRO A 139 -5.30 19.06 7.97
C PRO A 139 -6.39 18.96 6.89
N GLY A 140 -7.30 18.01 7.05
CA GLY A 140 -8.35 17.72 6.06
C GLY A 140 -7.91 16.82 4.90
N ALA A 141 -6.65 16.36 4.87
CA ALA A 141 -6.20 15.35 3.92
C ALA A 141 -6.93 14.02 4.09
N ARG A 142 -6.89 13.20 3.03
CA ARG A 142 -7.34 11.81 3.07
C ARG A 142 -6.15 10.87 3.12
N VAL A 143 -6.27 9.73 3.79
CA VAL A 143 -5.15 8.80 3.95
C VAL A 143 -5.53 7.40 3.47
N LEU A 144 -4.68 6.79 2.65
CA LEU A 144 -4.72 5.36 2.35
C LEU A 144 -3.44 4.70 2.87
N ALA A 145 -3.57 3.89 3.91
CA ALA A 145 -2.46 3.17 4.51
C ALA A 145 -2.65 1.65 4.36
N ILE A 146 -1.67 0.98 3.75
CA ILE A 146 -1.72 -0.46 3.50
C ILE A 146 -0.76 -1.18 4.44
N GLN A 147 -1.26 -2.14 5.21
CA GLN A 147 -0.49 -2.87 6.23
C GLN A 147 0.39 -1.94 7.09
N PRO A 148 -0.11 -0.78 7.57
CA PRO A 148 0.73 0.15 8.30
C PRO A 148 1.09 -0.42 9.66
N GLN A 149 2.32 -0.19 10.09
CA GLN A 149 2.64 -0.23 11.52
C GLN A 149 2.12 1.04 12.19
N ALA A 150 1.58 0.92 13.39
CA ALA A 150 1.14 2.07 14.18
C ALA A 150 2.33 2.83 14.79
N THR A 151 3.33 2.08 15.24
CA THR A 151 4.59 2.54 15.83
C THR A 151 5.53 1.35 15.95
N LEU A 152 6.84 1.59 16.08
CA LEU A 152 7.81 0.59 16.53
C LEU A 152 8.37 0.88 17.92
N ASP A 153 7.75 1.80 18.67
CA ASP A 153 8.07 2.01 20.08
C ASP A 153 7.89 0.69 20.85
N PRO A 154 8.95 0.12 21.44
CA PRO A 154 8.86 -1.17 22.13
C PRO A 154 7.92 -1.12 23.34
N ARG A 155 7.57 0.06 23.87
CA ARG A 155 6.60 0.19 24.97
C ARG A 155 5.15 -0.07 24.54
N ILE A 156 4.86 0.04 23.24
CA ILE A 156 3.53 -0.17 22.66
C ILE A 156 3.50 -1.43 21.78
N ALA A 157 4.57 -1.67 21.04
CA ALA A 157 4.70 -2.72 20.04
C ALA A 157 5.74 -3.79 20.41
N GLU A 158 5.92 -4.11 21.70
CA GLU A 158 6.85 -5.17 22.14
C GLU A 158 6.61 -6.54 21.50
N TRP A 159 5.37 -6.77 21.06
CA TRP A 159 4.89 -7.97 20.38
C TRP A 159 5.30 -8.08 18.90
N ASP A 160 5.83 -7.01 18.29
CA ASP A 160 6.34 -7.05 16.91
C ASP A 160 7.87 -7.19 16.90
N ASP A 161 8.35 -8.37 16.50
CA ASP A 161 9.77 -8.73 16.46
C ASP A 161 10.39 -8.57 15.06
N ARG A 162 9.64 -8.08 14.06
CA ARG A 162 10.13 -7.95 12.67
C ARG A 162 11.21 -6.89 12.51
N TYR A 163 11.22 -5.86 13.36
CA TYR A 163 12.02 -4.64 13.20
C TYR A 163 12.86 -4.32 14.45
N LEU A 164 13.56 -5.32 14.98
CA LEU A 164 14.36 -5.15 16.21
C LEU A 164 15.44 -4.07 16.11
N ALA A 165 16.03 -3.88 14.91
CA ALA A 165 17.07 -2.87 14.70
C ALA A 165 16.53 -1.43 14.85
N GLN A 166 15.23 -1.25 14.69
CA GLN A 166 14.54 0.05 14.70
C GLN A 166 14.10 0.45 16.11
N ARG A 167 14.29 -0.39 17.13
CA ARG A 167 13.98 -0.05 18.54
C ARG A 167 14.78 1.15 19.08
N ARG A 168 15.88 1.52 18.41
CA ARG A 168 16.69 2.71 18.74
C ARG A 168 16.23 3.97 18.01
N VAL A 169 15.36 3.84 17.02
CA VAL A 169 14.76 4.96 16.32
C VAL A 169 13.64 5.50 17.21
N ALA A 170 13.57 6.82 17.39
CA ALA A 170 12.51 7.43 18.18
C ALA A 170 11.17 7.28 17.46
N PHE A 171 10.15 6.77 18.14
CA PHE A 171 8.74 6.68 17.69
C PHE A 171 7.78 7.32 18.70
N ASP A 172 8.33 8.12 19.60
CA ASP A 172 7.65 8.77 20.71
C ASP A 172 7.79 10.29 20.71
N ASP A 173 8.39 10.83 19.65
CA ASP A 173 8.43 12.26 19.36
C ASP A 173 7.44 12.63 18.22
N ARG A 174 7.65 13.78 17.58
CA ARG A 174 6.85 14.26 16.44
C ARG A 174 6.65 13.18 15.37
N TYR A 175 5.41 13.03 14.90
CA TYR A 175 5.04 11.99 13.92
C TYR A 175 5.36 10.55 14.36
N GLY A 176 5.52 10.27 15.65
CA GLY A 176 5.98 8.97 16.15
C GLY A 176 4.90 7.88 16.24
N TYR A 177 3.67 8.26 16.61
CA TYR A 177 2.55 7.32 16.72
C TYR A 177 1.50 7.62 15.64
N ALA A 178 1.55 6.83 14.56
CA ALA A 178 0.78 7.07 13.34
C ALA A 178 -0.75 7.15 13.54
N PRO A 179 -1.38 6.33 14.40
CA PRO A 179 -2.81 6.46 14.67
C PRO A 179 -3.18 7.85 15.19
N ASP A 180 -2.36 8.48 16.04
CA ASP A 180 -2.66 9.80 16.60
C ASP A 180 -2.52 10.92 15.60
N MET A 181 -1.60 10.77 14.65
CA MET A 181 -1.40 11.76 13.60
C MET A 181 -2.55 11.81 12.57
N LEU A 182 -3.46 10.83 12.58
CA LEU A 182 -4.67 10.84 11.75
C LEU A 182 -5.78 11.75 12.30
N ASP A 183 -5.61 12.40 13.45
CA ASP A 183 -6.70 13.15 14.09
C ASP A 183 -7.24 14.31 13.22
N ALA A 184 -6.34 15.00 12.53
CA ALA A 184 -6.68 16.10 11.62
C ALA A 184 -7.08 15.63 10.22
N ALA A 185 -6.96 14.33 9.90
CA ALA A 185 -7.33 13.81 8.58
C ALA A 185 -8.87 13.80 8.41
N LYS A 186 -9.35 14.12 7.22
CA LYS A 186 -10.78 14.09 6.89
C LYS A 186 -11.33 12.67 6.94
N ASP A 187 -10.65 11.74 6.28
CA ASP A 187 -10.96 10.32 6.29
C ASP A 187 -9.70 9.50 6.02
N ALA A 188 -9.60 8.35 6.68
CA ALA A 188 -8.46 7.45 6.54
C ALA A 188 -8.95 6.02 6.29
N VAL A 189 -8.26 5.30 5.42
CA VAL A 189 -8.56 3.90 5.09
C VAL A 189 -7.34 3.05 5.38
N VAL A 190 -7.51 2.08 6.27
CA VAL A 190 -6.47 1.10 6.64
C VAL A 190 -6.83 -0.24 6.02
N LEU A 191 -6.00 -0.69 5.07
CA LEU A 191 -6.13 -1.98 4.41
C LEU A 191 -5.17 -2.97 5.04
N TYR A 192 -5.65 -4.14 5.43
CA TYR A 192 -4.80 -5.16 6.06
C TYR A 192 -5.35 -6.56 5.83
N ASP A 193 -4.48 -7.56 5.85
CA ASP A 193 -4.88 -8.96 5.89
C ASP A 193 -4.97 -9.42 7.36
N PRO A 194 -6.17 -9.75 7.88
CA PRO A 194 -6.30 -10.21 9.26
C PRO A 194 -5.69 -11.59 9.52
N GLU A 195 -5.25 -12.32 8.48
CA GLU A 195 -4.57 -13.61 8.62
C GLU A 195 -3.06 -13.43 8.87
N ILE A 196 -2.54 -12.21 8.76
CA ILE A 196 -1.19 -11.83 9.19
C ILE A 196 -1.32 -11.19 10.58
N GLU A 197 -0.98 -11.96 11.61
CA GLU A 197 -1.21 -11.60 13.02
C GLU A 197 -0.65 -10.21 13.37
N LEU A 198 0.62 -9.96 13.09
CA LEU A 198 1.28 -8.69 13.40
C LEU A 198 0.64 -7.50 12.67
N ASP A 199 0.20 -7.68 11.43
CA ASP A 199 -0.51 -6.62 10.69
C ASP A 199 -1.90 -6.37 11.26
N ALA A 200 -2.58 -7.42 11.71
CA ALA A 200 -3.89 -7.32 12.35
C ALA A 200 -3.80 -6.60 13.70
N MET A 201 -2.75 -6.85 14.47
CA MET A 201 -2.46 -6.17 15.73
C MET A 201 -2.17 -4.68 15.51
N HIS A 202 -1.32 -4.32 14.55
CA HIS A 202 -1.08 -2.91 14.21
C HIS A 202 -2.36 -2.22 13.73
N ALA A 203 -3.10 -2.85 12.80
CA ALA A 203 -4.36 -2.31 12.32
C ALA A 203 -5.39 -2.13 13.44
N ALA A 204 -5.34 -2.92 14.52
CA ALA A 204 -6.23 -2.75 15.66
C ALA A 204 -6.02 -1.41 16.38
N LEU A 205 -4.79 -0.88 16.41
CA LEU A 205 -4.43 0.40 17.05
C LEU A 205 -5.00 1.62 16.30
N PHE A 206 -5.28 1.49 15.00
CA PHE A 206 -5.96 2.53 14.20
C PHE A 206 -7.49 2.55 14.48
N THR A 207 -7.89 2.89 15.70
CA THR A 207 -9.29 2.98 16.13
C THR A 207 -9.69 4.43 16.38
N ARG A 208 -10.11 5.13 15.33
CA ARG A 208 -10.60 6.51 15.36
C ARG A 208 -11.90 6.68 14.57
N PRO A 209 -12.73 7.71 14.86
CA PRO A 209 -14.00 7.93 14.16
C PRO A 209 -13.87 8.13 12.65
N ASN A 210 -12.77 8.74 12.20
CA ASN A 210 -12.48 9.02 10.79
C ASN A 210 -11.75 7.87 10.07
N VAL A 211 -11.48 6.74 10.75
CA VAL A 211 -10.72 5.62 10.19
C VAL A 211 -11.63 4.45 9.79
N MET A 212 -11.65 4.11 8.50
CA MET A 212 -12.25 2.88 7.98
C MET A 212 -11.20 1.77 7.87
N LYS A 213 -11.28 0.78 8.76
CA LYS A 213 -10.53 -0.48 8.64
C LYS A 213 -11.23 -1.45 7.69
N PHE A 214 -10.49 -1.98 6.71
CA PHE A 214 -11.00 -2.93 5.73
C PHE A 214 -10.13 -4.20 5.64
N ARG A 215 -10.74 -5.35 5.95
CA ARG A 215 -10.10 -6.66 5.99
C ARG A 215 -9.98 -7.25 4.59
N MET A 216 -8.76 -7.55 4.17
CA MET A 216 -8.43 -8.18 2.89
C MET A 216 -7.81 -9.56 3.10
N ARG A 217 -8.63 -10.48 3.60
CA ARG A 217 -8.24 -11.86 3.97
C ARG A 217 -7.50 -12.58 2.85
N HIS A 218 -6.42 -13.28 3.20
CA HIS A 218 -5.62 -14.16 2.35
C HIS A 218 -4.91 -13.47 1.16
N LEU A 219 -4.68 -12.15 1.23
CA LEU A 219 -3.79 -11.44 0.30
C LEU A 219 -2.31 -11.61 0.68
N GLY A 220 -2.03 -11.92 1.95
CA GLY A 220 -0.68 -12.17 2.45
C GLY A 220 0.13 -10.89 2.72
N PRO A 221 1.45 -11.03 2.94
CA PRO A 221 2.32 -9.96 3.45
C PRO A 221 2.70 -8.90 2.40
N ARG A 222 2.43 -9.12 1.10
CA ARG A 222 2.63 -8.13 0.02
C ARG A 222 1.28 -7.72 -0.55
N LEU A 223 0.46 -7.07 0.26
CA LEU A 223 -0.92 -6.71 -0.08
C LEU A 223 -0.96 -5.75 -1.27
N GLU A 224 -0.10 -4.74 -1.26
CA GLU A 224 0.03 -3.72 -2.31
C GLU A 224 0.18 -4.35 -3.71
N ILE A 225 1.15 -5.25 -3.87
CA ILE A 225 1.38 -5.98 -5.14
C ILE A 225 0.16 -6.76 -5.59
N SER A 226 -0.61 -7.32 -4.65
CA SER A 226 -1.85 -7.99 -4.99
C SER A 226 -2.92 -7.01 -5.50
N LEU A 227 -3.01 -5.80 -4.94
CA LEU A 227 -3.91 -4.76 -5.43
C LEU A 227 -3.51 -4.24 -6.81
N ASP A 228 -2.21 -4.12 -7.09
CA ASP A 228 -1.69 -3.70 -8.40
C ASP A 228 -1.91 -4.77 -9.46
N ARG A 229 -1.61 -6.04 -9.14
CA ARG A 229 -1.91 -7.19 -10.01
C ARG A 229 -3.41 -7.28 -10.33
N MET A 230 -4.27 -6.98 -9.35
CA MET A 230 -5.72 -6.91 -9.54
C MET A 230 -6.19 -5.62 -10.24
N GLN A 231 -5.29 -4.68 -10.53
CA GLN A 231 -5.57 -3.38 -11.14
C GLN A 231 -6.63 -2.57 -10.38
N ILE A 232 -6.64 -2.68 -9.05
CA ILE A 232 -7.57 -1.94 -8.18
C ILE A 232 -6.92 -0.82 -7.38
N MET A 233 -5.59 -0.78 -7.25
CA MET A 233 -4.90 0.27 -6.47
C MET A 233 -5.27 1.69 -6.91
N LEU A 234 -5.02 2.01 -8.19
CA LEU A 234 -5.30 3.34 -8.73
C LEU A 234 -6.80 3.68 -8.68
N ARG A 235 -7.67 2.67 -8.75
CA ARG A 235 -9.13 2.83 -8.62
C ARG A 235 -9.54 3.15 -7.18
N ILE A 236 -8.85 2.57 -6.20
CA ILE A 236 -9.04 2.89 -4.77
C ILE A 236 -8.65 4.34 -4.53
N LEU A 237 -7.45 4.77 -4.97
CA LEU A 237 -6.99 6.15 -4.84
C LEU A 237 -7.94 7.14 -5.52
N ALA A 238 -8.37 6.86 -6.75
CA ALA A 238 -9.31 7.71 -7.47
C ALA A 238 -10.67 7.84 -6.74
N GLN A 239 -11.19 6.74 -6.18
CA GLN A 239 -12.42 6.78 -5.39
C GLN A 239 -12.23 7.51 -4.06
N LEU A 240 -11.07 7.39 -3.42
CA LEU A 240 -10.73 8.12 -2.20
C LEU A 240 -10.70 9.63 -2.49
N SER A 241 -10.00 10.05 -3.55
CA SER A 241 -9.97 11.43 -4.03
C SER A 241 -11.37 12.00 -4.32
N ALA A 242 -12.26 11.19 -4.89
CA ALA A 242 -13.62 11.60 -5.19
C ALA A 242 -14.58 11.57 -3.98
N GLY A 243 -14.13 11.13 -2.79
CA GLY A 243 -15.00 10.92 -1.63
C GLY A 243 -16.02 9.78 -1.82
N LYS A 244 -15.71 8.83 -2.71
CA LYS A 244 -16.60 7.72 -3.09
C LYS A 244 -16.14 6.37 -2.53
N LEU A 245 -14.99 6.31 -1.84
CA LEU A 245 -14.43 5.06 -1.30
C LEU A 245 -15.15 4.62 0.00
N THR A 246 -16.40 4.20 -0.13
CA THR A 246 -17.16 3.61 0.98
C THR A 246 -16.78 2.13 1.17
N ARG A 247 -17.11 1.56 2.34
CA ARG A 247 -16.94 0.12 2.61
C ARG A 247 -17.57 -0.75 1.51
N LEU A 248 -18.75 -0.36 1.00
CA LEU A 248 -19.44 -1.06 -0.08
C LEU A 248 -18.68 -0.96 -1.41
N ASN A 249 -18.22 0.23 -1.78
CA ASN A 249 -17.50 0.43 -3.04
C ASN A 249 -16.12 -0.24 -3.03
N LEU A 250 -15.41 -0.18 -1.91
CA LEU A 250 -14.17 -0.93 -1.71
C LEU A 250 -14.41 -2.44 -1.76
N ALA A 251 -15.48 -2.96 -1.14
CA ALA A 251 -15.84 -4.37 -1.25
C ALA A 251 -16.18 -4.80 -2.68
N ARG A 252 -16.78 -3.91 -3.49
CA ARG A 252 -17.03 -4.15 -4.92
C ARG A 252 -15.74 -4.22 -5.71
N LEU A 253 -14.81 -3.28 -5.52
CA LEU A 253 -13.46 -3.32 -6.13
C LEU A 253 -12.74 -4.61 -5.75
N TYR A 254 -12.75 -4.95 -4.46
CA TYR A 254 -12.06 -6.12 -3.93
C TYR A 254 -12.63 -7.47 -4.44
N ARG A 255 -13.77 -7.50 -5.14
CA ARG A 255 -14.23 -8.72 -5.83
C ARG A 255 -13.32 -9.14 -6.98
N ALA A 256 -12.45 -8.26 -7.50
CA ALA A 256 -11.43 -8.59 -8.49
C ALA A 256 -10.60 -9.83 -8.10
N ARG A 257 -10.38 -10.05 -6.80
CA ARG A 257 -9.68 -11.23 -6.27
C ARG A 257 -10.31 -12.57 -6.68
N ARG A 258 -11.62 -12.59 -6.99
CA ARG A 258 -12.35 -13.81 -7.35
C ARG A 258 -11.88 -14.40 -8.68
N THR A 259 -11.21 -13.62 -9.52
CA THR A 259 -10.62 -14.04 -10.79
C THR A 259 -9.10 -13.95 -10.80
N ASP A 260 -8.47 -13.49 -9.71
CA ASP A 260 -7.01 -13.39 -9.59
C ASP A 260 -6.39 -14.78 -9.34
N PRO A 261 -5.54 -15.29 -10.25
CA PRO A 261 -4.99 -16.65 -10.12
C PRO A 261 -4.14 -16.85 -8.87
N ALA A 262 -3.36 -15.85 -8.46
CA ALA A 262 -2.50 -15.94 -7.29
C ALA A 262 -3.30 -15.99 -5.99
N TYR A 263 -4.33 -15.14 -5.85
CA TYR A 263 -5.26 -15.19 -4.73
C TYR A 263 -5.99 -16.54 -4.65
N GLN A 264 -6.51 -17.03 -5.77
CA GLN A 264 -7.18 -18.33 -5.80
C GLN A 264 -6.24 -19.47 -5.37
N PHE A 265 -4.97 -19.41 -5.78
CA PHE A 265 -3.97 -20.40 -5.40
C PHE A 265 -3.60 -20.29 -3.92
N SER A 266 -3.46 -19.08 -3.38
CA SER A 266 -3.31 -18.83 -1.94
C SER A 266 -4.47 -19.45 -1.16
N LEU A 267 -5.71 -19.20 -1.59
CA LEU A 267 -6.90 -19.74 -0.96
C LEU A 267 -6.96 -21.28 -1.03
N LEU A 268 -6.53 -21.87 -2.16
CA LEU A 268 -6.42 -23.32 -2.30
C LEU A 268 -5.45 -23.92 -1.28
N LYS A 269 -4.29 -23.30 -1.09
CA LYS A 269 -3.31 -23.73 -0.07
C LYS A 269 -3.93 -23.70 1.32
N HIS A 270 -4.61 -22.61 1.67
CA HIS A 270 -5.27 -22.48 2.97
C HIS A 270 -6.36 -23.54 3.18
N THR A 271 -7.33 -23.68 2.27
CA THR A 271 -8.43 -24.64 2.46
C THR A 271 -7.97 -26.08 2.43
N THR A 272 -6.87 -26.39 1.73
CA THR A 272 -6.28 -27.73 1.72
C THR A 272 -5.50 -28.02 3.00
N ARG A 273 -4.66 -27.08 3.45
CA ARG A 273 -3.88 -27.22 4.69
C ARG A 273 -4.78 -27.37 5.91
N ASP A 274 -5.87 -26.61 5.96
CA ASP A 274 -6.82 -26.62 7.07
C ASP A 274 -7.88 -27.75 6.93
N GLU A 275 -7.68 -28.68 5.99
CA GLU A 275 -8.53 -29.85 5.75
C GLU A 275 -10.02 -29.51 5.54
N ARG A 276 -10.30 -28.31 5.02
CA ARG A 276 -11.67 -27.84 4.74
C ARG A 276 -12.16 -28.40 3.42
N HIS A 277 -12.34 -29.71 3.33
CA HIS A 277 -12.63 -30.44 2.09
C HIS A 277 -13.83 -29.88 1.32
N LEU A 278 -14.93 -29.53 2.01
CA LEU A 278 -16.11 -28.93 1.36
C LEU A 278 -15.80 -27.56 0.72
N LEU A 279 -15.00 -26.72 1.37
CA LEU A 279 -14.59 -25.43 0.83
C LEU A 279 -13.59 -25.59 -0.31
N THR A 280 -12.64 -26.52 -0.18
CA THR A 280 -11.70 -26.88 -1.25
C THR A 280 -12.44 -27.34 -2.51
N MET A 281 -13.45 -28.21 -2.36
CA MET A 281 -14.29 -28.66 -3.47
C MET A 281 -15.04 -27.48 -4.13
N ARG A 282 -15.68 -26.61 -3.35
CA ARG A 282 -16.40 -25.42 -3.87
C ARG A 282 -15.46 -24.46 -4.60
N LEU A 283 -14.30 -24.17 -4.02
CA LEU A 283 -13.28 -23.32 -4.63
C LEU A 283 -12.78 -23.92 -5.95
N ALA A 284 -12.40 -25.19 -5.95
CA ALA A 284 -11.86 -25.86 -7.12
C ALA A 284 -12.88 -25.91 -8.27
N ARG A 285 -14.15 -26.22 -8.01
CA ARG A 285 -15.21 -26.15 -9.02
C ARG A 285 -15.37 -24.75 -9.59
N ALA A 286 -15.40 -23.72 -8.73
CA ALA A 286 -15.51 -22.33 -9.17
C ALA A 286 -14.34 -21.88 -10.04
N VAL A 287 -13.11 -22.34 -9.74
CA VAL A 287 -11.91 -22.02 -10.53
C VAL A 287 -11.86 -22.79 -11.84
N LEU A 288 -12.20 -24.09 -11.82
CA LEU A 288 -12.21 -24.93 -13.03
C LEU A 288 -13.29 -24.52 -14.02
N ALA A 289 -14.38 -23.90 -13.56
CA ALA A 289 -15.37 -23.26 -14.42
C ALA A 289 -14.84 -22.00 -15.14
N GLN A 290 -13.76 -21.39 -14.64
CA GLN A 290 -13.14 -20.19 -15.24
C GLN A 290 -11.98 -20.54 -16.17
N ARG A 291 -11.16 -21.53 -15.81
CA ARG A 291 -9.97 -21.94 -16.59
C ARG A 291 -9.53 -23.37 -16.28
N ASN A 292 -8.72 -23.93 -17.18
CA ASN A 292 -7.97 -25.14 -16.87
C ASN A 292 -6.91 -24.85 -15.81
N ALA A 293 -6.98 -25.54 -14.67
CA ALA A 293 -6.06 -25.36 -13.55
C ALA A 293 -5.76 -26.72 -12.90
N PRO A 294 -4.71 -27.45 -13.36
CA PRO A 294 -4.41 -28.80 -12.89
C PRO A 294 -4.28 -28.95 -11.36
N PRO A 295 -3.66 -28.01 -10.60
CA PRO A 295 -3.62 -28.10 -9.14
C PRO A 295 -5.00 -28.15 -8.49
N PHE A 296 -5.97 -27.39 -9.03
CA PHE A 296 -7.34 -27.36 -8.52
C PHE A 296 -8.10 -28.64 -8.87
N ARG A 297 -7.86 -29.24 -10.05
CA ARG A 297 -8.44 -30.54 -10.40
C ARG A 297 -7.95 -31.64 -9.47
N LYS A 298 -6.64 -31.67 -9.18
CA LYS A 298 -6.07 -32.63 -8.23
C LYS A 298 -6.67 -32.46 -6.83
N ALA A 299 -6.80 -31.21 -6.37
CA ALA A 299 -7.41 -30.92 -5.07
C ALA A 299 -8.90 -31.25 -5.01
N LEU A 300 -9.64 -31.02 -6.10
CA LEU A 300 -11.06 -31.39 -6.23
C LEU A 300 -11.24 -32.90 -6.05
N ASN A 301 -10.54 -33.70 -6.85
CA ASN A 301 -10.64 -35.16 -6.81
C ASN A 301 -10.32 -35.69 -5.40
N ARG A 302 -9.25 -35.16 -4.77
CA ARG A 302 -8.88 -35.55 -3.41
C ARG A 302 -9.97 -35.19 -2.39
N ALA A 303 -10.50 -33.97 -2.45
CA ALA A 303 -11.54 -33.53 -1.53
C ALA A 303 -12.85 -34.33 -1.69
N GLU A 304 -13.23 -34.67 -2.92
CA GLU A 304 -14.40 -35.50 -3.20
C GLU A 304 -14.22 -36.92 -2.66
N SER A 305 -13.05 -37.55 -2.87
CA SER A 305 -12.79 -38.90 -2.33
C SER A 305 -12.88 -38.94 -0.80
N ILE A 306 -12.34 -37.93 -0.10
CA ILE A 306 -12.40 -37.88 1.37
C ILE A 306 -13.85 -37.68 1.84
N LEU A 307 -14.60 -36.75 1.26
CA LEU A 307 -15.99 -36.51 1.64
C LEU A 307 -16.89 -37.73 1.41
N MET A 308 -16.63 -38.51 0.35
CA MET A 308 -17.34 -39.78 0.09
C MET A 308 -17.01 -40.83 1.16
N GLN A 309 -15.75 -40.93 1.58
CA GLN A 309 -15.33 -41.85 2.64
C GLN A 309 -15.96 -41.48 3.98
N ASP A 310 -15.97 -40.20 4.33
CA ASP A 310 -16.58 -39.69 5.57
C ASP A 310 -18.09 -39.95 5.60
N GLN A 311 -18.78 -39.77 4.47
CA GLN A 311 -20.21 -40.05 4.35
C GLN A 311 -20.49 -41.55 4.52
N ALA A 312 -19.73 -42.42 3.83
CA ALA A 312 -19.89 -43.87 3.94
C ALA A 312 -19.61 -44.39 5.36
N ALA A 313 -18.63 -43.80 6.06
CA ALA A 313 -18.35 -44.13 7.46
C ALA A 313 -19.48 -43.69 8.40
N SER A 314 -20.11 -42.53 8.14
CA SER A 314 -21.24 -42.05 8.93
C SER A 314 -22.54 -42.85 8.71
N GLU A 315 -22.72 -43.48 7.55
CA GLU A 315 -23.90 -44.31 7.25
C GLU A 315 -23.78 -45.75 7.79
N ALA A 316 -22.57 -46.17 8.18
CA ALA A 316 -22.29 -47.50 8.71
C ALA A 316 -22.38 -47.61 10.25
N VAL A 317 -22.62 -46.49 10.95
CA VAL A 317 -22.77 -46.37 12.41
C VAL A 317 -24.24 -46.16 12.75
#